data_AF-A0A1F8H7Q5-F1
#
_entry.id   AF-A0A1F8H7Q5-F1
#
_cell.length_a   1.000
_cell.length_b   1.000
_cell.length_c   1.000
_cell.angle_alpha   90.00
_cell.angle_beta   90.00
_cell.angle_gamma   90.00
#
_symmetry.space_group_name_H-M   'P 1'
#
loop_
_entity.id
_entity.type
_entity.pdbx_description
1 polymer ?
#
loop_
_entity_poly.entity_id
_entity_poly.type
_entity_poly.pdbx_seq_one_letter_code
_entity_poly.pdbx_strand_id
1 'polypeptide(L)'
;MDVKRKPNETVGSMARRFSKLVQQSGLILTAKQARFYKKKHSERQSKNRAIMRVELQALRRRLERLGRYDEEVFDEEKKKLKQKLNI
;
A
#
# COMPACT_ATOMS: atom_id res chain seq x y z
N MET A 1 -23.54 1.48 -0.11
CA MET A 1 -23.30 2.61 -1.04
C MET A 1 -24.46 2.66 -1.98
N ASP A 2 -25.28 3.71 -1.88
CA ASP A 2 -26.41 3.94 -2.77
C ASP A 2 -26.18 5.24 -3.54
N VAL A 3 -26.54 5.24 -4.82
CA VAL A 3 -26.52 6.43 -5.66
C VAL A 3 -27.92 6.63 -6.20
N LYS A 4 -28.58 7.68 -5.72
CA LYS A 4 -29.88 8.10 -6.24
C LYS A 4 -29.70 8.98 -7.49
N ARG A 5 -30.67 8.90 -8.39
CA ARG A 5 -30.73 9.71 -9.60
C ARG A 5 -31.03 11.16 -9.22
N LYS A 6 -30.27 12.10 -9.76
CA LYS A 6 -30.52 13.54 -9.60
C LYS A 6 -31.58 14.02 -10.62
N PRO A 7 -32.30 15.11 -10.34
CA PRO A 7 -33.18 15.72 -11.33
C PRO A 7 -32.38 16.09 -12.59
N ASN A 8 -32.96 15.84 -13.77
CA ASN A 8 -32.35 16.05 -15.09
C ASN A 8 -31.05 15.25 -15.36
N GLU A 9 -30.77 14.20 -14.59
CA GLU A 9 -29.63 13.32 -14.83
C GLU A 9 -30.00 12.16 -15.76
N THR A 10 -29.12 11.81 -16.70
CA THR A 10 -29.24 10.58 -17.49
C THR A 10 -28.81 9.35 -16.68
N VAL A 11 -29.39 8.18 -16.99
CA VAL A 11 -29.03 6.93 -16.31
C VAL A 11 -27.53 6.61 -16.46
N GLY A 12 -26.93 6.93 -17.63
CA GLY A 12 -25.51 6.76 -17.86
C GLY A 12 -24.62 7.63 -16.98
N SER A 13 -25.01 8.89 -16.74
CA SER A 13 -24.28 9.77 -15.82
C SER A 13 -24.32 9.24 -14.38
N MET A 14 -25.50 8.75 -13.96
CA MET A 14 -25.68 8.13 -12.64
C MET A 14 -24.78 6.89 -12.48
N ALA A 15 -24.72 6.02 -13.49
CA ALA A 15 -23.86 4.84 -13.49
C ALA A 15 -22.36 5.19 -13.41
N ARG A 16 -21.92 6.25 -14.10
CA ARG A 16 -20.53 6.74 -14.00
C ARG A 16 -20.19 7.22 -12.60
N ARG A 17 -21.11 7.96 -11.95
CA ARG A 17 -20.93 8.38 -10.54
C ARG A 17 -20.85 7.19 -9.60
N PHE A 18 -21.72 6.20 -9.79
CA PHE A 18 -21.66 4.96 -9.03
C PHE A 18 -20.32 4.25 -9.21
N SER A 19 -19.85 4.07 -10.45
CA SER A 19 -18.55 3.46 -10.72
C SER A 19 -17.39 4.23 -10.08
N LYS A 20 -17.40 5.56 -10.15
CA LYS A 20 -16.38 6.40 -9.49
C LYS A 20 -16.43 6.23 -7.96
N LEU A 21 -17.62 6.21 -7.37
CA LEU A 21 -17.81 5.99 -5.94
C LEU A 21 -17.28 4.61 -5.50
N VAL A 22 -17.59 3.55 -6.26
CA VAL A 22 -17.10 2.19 -6.00
C VAL A 22 -15.57 2.13 -6.10
N GLN A 23 -14.97 2.78 -7.09
CA GLN A 23 -13.52 2.85 -7.22
C GLN A 23 -12.87 3.60 -6.05
N GLN A 24 -13.40 4.78 -5.69
CA GLN A 24 -12.91 5.58 -4.57
C GLN A 24 -13.07 4.88 -3.22
N SER A 25 -14.12 4.08 -3.07
CA SER A 25 -14.36 3.29 -1.86
C SER A 25 -13.29 2.23 -1.58
N GLY A 26 -12.49 1.87 -2.59
CA GLY A 26 -11.52 0.79 -2.49
C GLY A 26 -12.16 -0.60 -2.36
N LEU A 27 -13.49 -0.73 -2.40
CA LEU A 27 -14.21 -2.00 -2.20
C LEU A 27 -13.73 -3.09 -3.17
N ILE A 28 -13.44 -2.74 -4.43
CA ILE A 28 -12.90 -3.67 -5.41
C ILE A 28 -11.52 -4.20 -4.99
N LEU A 29 -10.64 -3.34 -4.46
CA LEU A 29 -9.31 -3.74 -4.00
C LEU A 29 -9.44 -4.66 -2.78
N THR A 30 -10.30 -4.30 -1.82
CA THR A 30 -10.57 -5.12 -0.63
C THR A 30 -11.14 -6.48 -1.01
N ALA A 31 -12.12 -6.53 -1.92
CA ALA A 31 -12.71 -7.78 -2.41
C ALA A 31 -11.66 -8.66 -3.14
N LYS A 32 -10.82 -8.06 -3.99
CA LYS A 32 -9.71 -8.77 -4.64
C LYS A 32 -8.70 -9.32 -3.64
N GLN A 33 -8.38 -8.56 -2.59
CA GLN A 33 -7.46 -9.00 -1.53
C GLN A 33 -8.04 -10.10 -0.64
N ALA A 34 -9.35 -10.10 -0.41
CA ALA A 34 -10.07 -11.08 0.39
C ALA A 34 -10.47 -12.35 -0.40
N ARG A 35 -10.31 -12.34 -1.74
CA ARG A 35 -10.64 -13.46 -2.62
C ARG A 35 -9.96 -14.78 -2.20
N PHE A 36 -8.77 -14.70 -1.62
CA PHE A 36 -8.00 -15.86 -1.19
C PHE A 36 -7.62 -15.75 0.29
N TYR A 37 -7.63 -16.89 0.99
CA TYR A 37 -7.18 -16.96 2.37
C TYR A 37 -5.69 -16.59 2.47
N LYS A 38 -5.38 -15.62 3.33
CA LYS A 38 -4.01 -15.24 3.67
C LYS A 38 -3.67 -15.86 5.02
N LYS A 39 -2.73 -16.80 5.02
CA LYS A 39 -2.23 -17.42 6.26
C LYS A 39 -1.65 -16.34 7.18
N LYS A 40 -1.95 -16.43 8.48
CA LYS A 40 -1.34 -15.56 9.50
C LYS A 40 0.18 -15.72 9.46
N HIS A 41 0.89 -14.61 9.61
CA HIS A 41 2.35 -14.63 9.70
C HIS A 41 2.80 -15.43 10.92
N SER A 42 3.89 -16.20 10.76
CA SER A 42 4.55 -16.81 11.91
C SER A 42 5.18 -15.74 12.80
N GLU A 43 5.48 -16.08 14.05
CA GLU A 43 6.12 -15.15 14.98
C GLU A 43 7.45 -14.61 14.41
N ARG A 44 8.28 -15.48 13.83
CA ARG A 44 9.53 -15.09 13.15
C ARG A 44 9.27 -14.10 12.00
N GLN A 45 8.28 -14.37 11.15
CA GLN A 45 7.93 -13.44 10.05
C GLN A 45 7.46 -12.08 10.57
N SER A 46 6.68 -12.06 11.65
CA SER A 46 6.22 -10.83 12.29
C SER A 46 7.39 -10.02 12.87
N LYS A 47 8.30 -10.68 13.60
CA LYS A 47 9.51 -10.06 14.16
C LYS A 47 10.39 -9.48 13.05
N ASN A 48 10.68 -10.27 12.01
CA ASN A 48 11.48 -9.85 10.86
C ASN A 48 10.87 -8.63 10.14
N ARG A 49 9.54 -8.59 9.98
CA ARG A 49 8.84 -7.43 9.41
C ARG A 49 8.98 -6.20 10.29
N ALA A 50 8.86 -6.35 11.60
CA ALA A 50 9.01 -5.23 12.55
C ALA A 50 10.43 -4.65 12.51
N ILE A 51 11.46 -5.52 12.53
CA ILE A 51 12.87 -5.12 12.41
C ILE A 51 13.09 -4.36 11.10
N MET A 52 12.68 -4.93 9.96
CA MET A 52 12.81 -4.27 8.66
C MET A 52 12.12 -2.91 8.62
N ARG A 53 10.95 -2.75 9.26
CA ARG A 53 10.24 -1.47 9.30
C ARG A 53 11.04 -0.39 10.03
N VAL A 54 11.61 -0.73 11.19
CA VAL A 54 12.41 0.21 11.99
C VAL A 54 13.67 0.63 11.24
N GLU A 55 14.37 -0.34 10.65
CA GLU A 55 15.60 -0.10 9.91
C GLU A 55 15.36 0.73 8.64
N LEU A 56 14.26 0.48 7.90
CA LEU A 56 13.90 1.29 6.73
C LEU A 56 13.54 2.73 7.11
N GLN A 57 12.89 2.94 8.25
CA GLN A 57 12.62 4.29 8.75
C GLN A 57 13.93 5.02 9.12
N ALA A 58 14.86 4.33 9.77
CA ALA A 58 16.17 4.89 10.10
C ALA A 58 16.98 5.21 8.84
N LEU A 59 16.99 4.30 7.86
CA LEU A 59 17.66 4.49 6.57
C LEU A 59 17.11 5.71 5.83
N ARG A 60 15.78 5.82 5.74
CA ARG A 60 15.14 6.96 5.09
C ARG A 60 15.54 8.28 5.75
N ARG A 61 15.42 8.38 7.08
CA ARG A 61 15.83 9.56 7.85
C ARG A 61 17.30 9.91 7.65
N ARG A 62 18.18 8.89 7.58
CA ARG A 62 19.61 9.09 7.32
C ARG A 62 19.84 9.67 5.93
N LEU A 63 19.22 9.11 4.89
CA LEU A 63 19.39 9.58 3.51
C LEU A 63 18.84 10.98 3.30
N GLU A 64 17.67 11.28 3.87
CA GLU A 64 17.08 12.63 3.88
C GLU A 64 18.02 13.62 4.56
N ARG A 65 18.57 13.28 5.73
CA ARG A 65 19.53 14.14 6.46
C ARG A 65 20.83 14.36 5.69
N LEU A 66 21.27 13.38 4.90
CA LEU A 66 22.47 13.48 4.06
C LEU A 66 22.21 14.19 2.73
N GLY A 67 20.97 14.54 2.39
CA GLY A 67 20.60 15.10 1.09
C GLY A 67 20.81 14.14 -0.08
N ARG A 68 20.87 12.83 0.17
CA ARG A 68 21.11 11.77 -0.82
C ARG A 68 19.88 10.90 -1.05
N TYR A 69 18.70 11.40 -0.68
CA TYR A 69 17.47 10.66 -0.88
C TYR A 69 17.07 10.70 -2.35
N ASP A 70 17.22 9.55 -3.01
CA ASP A 70 16.65 9.25 -4.31
C ASP A 70 16.01 7.86 -4.22
N GLU A 71 15.00 7.59 -5.05
CA GLU A 71 14.24 6.34 -5.05
C GLU A 71 15.15 5.15 -5.40
N GLU A 72 16.05 5.34 -6.37
CA GLU A 72 17.05 4.34 -6.77
C GLU A 72 18.04 4.04 -5.63
N VAL A 73 18.60 5.09 -5.02
CA VAL A 73 19.55 4.98 -3.90
C VAL A 73 18.90 4.29 -2.70
N PHE A 74 17.65 4.63 -2.39
CA PHE A 74 16.92 4.01 -1.28
C PHE A 74 16.70 2.50 -1.52
N ASP A 75 16.33 2.11 -2.74
CA ASP A 75 16.11 0.71 -3.08
C ASP A 75 17.41 -0.11 -3.09
N GLU A 76 18.53 0.46 -3.51
CA GLU A 76 19.85 -0.17 -3.38
C GLU A 76 20.24 -0.39 -1.92
N GLU A 77 20.15 0.64 -1.08
CA GLU A 77 20.49 0.56 0.33
C GLU A 77 19.56 -0.40 1.09
N LYS A 78 18.28 -0.45 0.71
CA LYS A 78 17.31 -1.44 1.22
C LYS A 78 17.70 -2.88 0.86
N LYS A 79 18.21 -3.14 -0.35
CA LYS A 79 18.73 -4.47 -0.73
C LYS A 79 19.93 -4.86 0.14
N LYS A 80 20.88 -3.94 0.34
CA LYS A 80 22.05 -4.14 1.21
C LYS A 80 21.63 -4.42 2.65
N LEU A 81 20.67 -3.65 3.18
CA LEU A 81 20.13 -3.82 4.52
C LEU A 81 19.49 -5.20 4.71
N LYS A 82 18.70 -5.64 3.73
CA LYS A 82 18.08 -6.97 3.74
C LYS A 82 19.13 -8.08 3.75
N GLN A 83 20.18 -7.96 2.93
CA GLN A 83 21.30 -8.90 2.89
C GLN A 83 22.05 -8.94 4.22
N LYS A 84 22.30 -7.77 4.84
CA LYS A 84 23.01 -7.66 6.12
C LYS A 84 22.26 -8.32 7.27
N LEU A 85 20.94 -8.15 7.32
CA LEU A 85 20.11 -8.72 8.38
C LEU A 85 19.89 -10.23 8.22
N ASN A 86 20.23 -10.80 7.05
CA ASN A 86 19.98 -12.19 6.68
C ASN A 86 18.48 -12.57 6.83
N ILE A 87 17.61 -11.66 6.38
CA ILE A 87 16.14 -11.75 6.45
C ILE A 87 15.51 -11.76 5.05
#